data_AF-A0A836GR89-F1
#
_entry.id   AF-A0A836GR89-F1
#
_cell.length_a   1.000
_cell.length_b   1.000
_cell.length_c   1.000
_cell.angle_alpha   90.00
_cell.angle_beta   90.00
_cell.angle_gamma   90.00
#
_symmetry.space_group_name_H-M   'P 1'
#
loop_
_entity.id
_entity.type
_entity.pdbx_description
1 polymer ?
#
loop_
_entity_poly.entity_id
_entity_poly.type
_entity_poly.pdbx_seq_one_letter_code
_entity_poly.pdbx_strand_id
1 'polypeptide(L)'
;MDLNIDHILNAETIDFQALTRSCRRGLNESARPDCWKVIMGFYPITRKHWAAIEVERLQEYNEVLEACGLSPGTSKFEPNDLSRFIDVDVPRTMPSLNFFLADENRLGTCRDESTEEVARFTPSQHALRRILISTAMVNKSLGYVQGMNEYVAHLLYAFAKGKASNVTLSVEADTFFCFQTLLAHLGDDFCRSFDFDAACGLTSTMRLFDNVLRFFDPSLFEHLQYLGVNAEHYALRWIMLLFMQEFNIADGLRVWDFLFSFGDEVRNAAFFVAAAMCHHLRSAILPAEVMSDVLPLLQEYPPVDVNLFLRVAWKWIVKFDFDLLQELKHLSPEGVQGLRRSRGLEQSMNFVQVMQSWVPSVF
;
A
#
# COMPACT_ATOMS: atom_id res chain seq x y z
N MET A 1 -15.81 -22.57 12.20
CA MET A 1 -16.59 -21.45 12.78
C MET A 1 -15.71 -20.23 12.64
N ASP A 2 -16.07 -19.29 11.78
CA ASP A 2 -15.27 -18.07 11.60
C ASP A 2 -15.37 -17.23 12.87
N LEU A 3 -14.26 -17.15 13.61
CA LEU A 3 -14.20 -16.33 14.82
C LEU A 3 -14.26 -14.85 14.40
N ASN A 4 -15.10 -14.08 15.08
CA ASN A 4 -15.15 -12.62 14.93
C ASN A 4 -13.74 -12.05 15.22
N ILE A 5 -13.28 -11.07 14.43
CA ILE A 5 -11.98 -10.41 14.64
C ILE A 5 -11.82 -9.86 16.05
N ASP A 6 -12.90 -9.35 16.66
CA ASP A 6 -12.85 -8.86 18.04
C ASP A 6 -12.56 -9.99 19.03
N HIS A 7 -13.05 -11.21 18.76
CA HIS A 7 -12.72 -12.37 19.58
C HIS A 7 -11.26 -12.78 19.42
N ILE A 8 -10.74 -12.76 18.19
CA ILE A 8 -9.33 -13.06 17.89
C ILE A 8 -8.42 -12.06 18.61
N LEU A 9 -8.71 -10.76 18.48
CA LEU A 9 -7.95 -9.70 19.13
C LEU A 9 -8.13 -9.69 20.64
N ASN A 10 -9.16 -10.31 21.21
CA ASN A 10 -9.36 -10.40 22.67
C ASN A 10 -8.77 -11.65 23.33
N ALA A 11 -8.19 -12.56 22.54
CA ALA A 11 -7.45 -13.70 23.07
C ALA A 11 -6.14 -13.28 23.75
N GLU A 12 -5.71 -14.02 24.77
CA GLU A 12 -4.40 -13.81 25.42
C GLU A 12 -3.24 -14.02 24.44
N THR A 13 -3.38 -15.05 23.60
CA THR A 13 -2.50 -15.34 22.46
C THR A 13 -3.34 -15.35 21.19
N ILE A 14 -2.98 -14.49 20.24
CA ILE A 14 -3.69 -14.33 18.99
C ILE A 14 -3.38 -15.50 18.05
N ASP A 15 -4.42 -16.11 17.49
CA ASP A 15 -4.30 -17.00 16.34
C ASP A 15 -3.98 -16.17 15.09
N PHE A 16 -2.71 -16.19 14.70
CA PHE A 16 -2.21 -15.44 13.56
C PHE A 16 -2.84 -15.87 12.22
N GLN A 17 -3.16 -17.16 12.06
CA GLN A 17 -3.81 -17.64 10.84
C GLN A 17 -5.26 -17.17 10.75
N ALA A 18 -5.97 -17.14 11.89
CA ALA A 18 -7.31 -16.57 11.96
C ALA A 18 -7.30 -15.05 11.72
N LEU A 19 -6.31 -14.33 12.29
CA LEU A 19 -6.14 -12.90 12.08
C LEU A 19 -5.92 -12.57 10.61
N THR A 20 -4.94 -13.20 9.95
CA THR A 20 -4.67 -12.98 8.52
C THR A 20 -5.85 -13.37 7.63
N ARG A 21 -6.61 -14.42 7.98
CA ARG A 21 -7.87 -14.77 7.29
C ARG A 21 -8.92 -13.66 7.41
N SER A 22 -9.06 -13.04 8.57
CA SER A 22 -9.95 -11.89 8.78
C SER A 22 -9.50 -10.67 7.98
N CYS A 23 -8.19 -10.36 7.96
CA CYS A 23 -7.64 -9.29 7.13
C CYS A 23 -7.96 -9.47 5.64
N ARG A 24 -7.79 -10.69 5.09
CA ARG A 24 -8.14 -10.98 3.68
C ARG A 24 -9.59 -10.66 3.33
N ARG A 25 -10.51 -10.84 4.28
CA ARG A 25 -11.95 -10.58 4.11
C ARG A 25 -12.32 -9.11 4.29
N GLY A 26 -11.40 -8.29 4.79
CA GLY A 26 -11.62 -6.88 5.11
C GLY A 26 -11.91 -6.66 6.58
N LEU A 27 -11.37 -5.57 7.13
CA LEU A 27 -11.50 -5.22 8.54
C LEU A 27 -12.49 -4.08 8.75
N ASN A 28 -13.08 -4.03 9.93
CA ASN A 28 -13.75 -2.82 10.40
C ASN A 28 -12.70 -1.78 10.86
N GLU A 29 -13.12 -0.52 10.95
CA GLU A 29 -12.25 0.60 11.34
C GLU A 29 -11.63 0.41 12.73
N SER A 30 -12.35 -0.19 13.67
CA SER A 30 -11.88 -0.38 15.05
C SER A 30 -10.76 -1.41 15.19
N ALA A 31 -10.80 -2.50 14.42
CA ALA A 31 -9.88 -3.62 14.51
C ALA A 31 -8.62 -3.45 13.65
N ARG A 32 -8.70 -2.61 12.59
CA ARG A 32 -7.61 -2.40 11.63
C ARG A 32 -6.27 -2.03 12.27
N PRO A 33 -6.18 -1.07 13.20
CA PRO A 33 -4.91 -0.68 13.78
C PRO A 33 -4.18 -1.86 14.44
N ASP A 34 -4.88 -2.60 15.29
CA ASP A 34 -4.27 -3.70 16.05
C ASP A 34 -3.90 -4.86 15.13
N CYS A 35 -4.72 -5.17 14.13
CA CYS A 35 -4.41 -6.20 13.14
C CYS A 35 -3.14 -5.88 12.35
N TRP A 36 -3.03 -4.65 11.85
CA TRP A 36 -1.87 -4.22 11.07
C TRP A 36 -0.62 -4.17 11.93
N LYS A 37 -0.71 -3.68 13.18
CA LYS A 37 0.41 -3.69 14.13
C LYS A 37 0.90 -5.11 14.46
N VAL A 38 0.00 -6.10 14.59
CA VAL A 38 0.41 -7.51 14.76
C VAL A 38 1.11 -8.03 13.51
N ILE A 39 0.56 -7.76 12.33
CA ILE A 39 1.14 -8.21 11.05
C ILE A 39 2.54 -7.61 10.84
N MET A 40 2.72 -6.32 11.12
CA MET A 40 3.99 -5.61 10.93
C MET A 40 4.99 -5.86 12.07
N GLY A 41 4.69 -6.79 12.99
CA GLY A 41 5.56 -7.13 14.11
C GLY A 41 5.72 -6.02 15.15
N PHE A 42 4.90 -4.97 15.12
CA PHE A 42 4.85 -3.94 16.17
C PHE A 42 4.36 -4.56 17.48
N TYR A 43 3.32 -5.40 17.39
CA TYR A 43 2.84 -6.20 18.51
C TYR A 43 3.25 -7.66 18.37
N PRO A 44 3.70 -8.32 19.45
CA PRO A 44 3.77 -9.78 19.48
C PRO A 44 2.35 -10.37 19.51
N ILE A 45 2.22 -11.64 19.14
CA ILE A 45 0.93 -12.36 19.21
C ILE A 45 0.37 -12.47 20.64
N THR A 46 1.20 -12.24 21.67
CA THR A 46 0.79 -12.27 23.07
C THR A 46 0.44 -10.88 23.58
N ARG A 47 -0.81 -10.67 24.02
CA ARG A 47 -1.32 -9.35 24.39
C ARG A 47 -0.75 -8.75 25.68
N LYS A 48 -0.22 -9.59 26.56
CA LYS A 48 0.29 -9.20 27.88
C LYS A 48 1.27 -8.01 27.83
N HIS A 49 1.99 -7.85 26.72
CA HIS A 49 3.06 -6.86 26.58
C HIS A 49 2.69 -5.61 25.76
N TRP A 50 1.50 -5.55 25.16
CA TRP A 50 1.16 -4.50 24.20
C TRP A 50 1.23 -3.09 24.80
N ALA A 51 0.62 -2.88 25.97
CA ALA A 51 0.63 -1.58 26.63
C ALA A 51 2.05 -1.12 27.03
N ALA A 52 2.93 -2.06 27.38
CA ALA A 52 4.32 -1.74 27.68
C ALA A 52 5.09 -1.33 26.41
N ILE A 53 4.85 -2.03 25.31
CA ILE A 53 5.45 -1.73 24.00
C ILE A 53 5.00 -0.35 23.51
N GLU A 54 3.73 0.02 23.66
CA GLU A 54 3.25 1.36 23.27
C GLU A 54 3.98 2.48 24.02
N VAL A 55 4.19 2.30 25.33
CA VAL A 55 4.92 3.27 26.16
C VAL A 55 6.39 3.34 25.74
N GLU A 56 7.03 2.20 25.51
CA GLU A 56 8.43 2.10 25.05
C GLU A 56 8.60 2.77 23.68
N ARG A 57 7.74 2.44 22.71
CA ARG A 57 7.78 3.03 21.36
C ARG A 57 7.51 4.53 21.37
N LEU A 58 6.59 5.01 22.19
CA LEU A 58 6.38 6.45 22.35
C LEU A 58 7.64 7.14 22.89
N GLN A 59 8.30 6.54 23.88
CA GLN A 59 9.55 7.07 24.43
C GLN A 59 10.66 7.10 23.39
N GLU A 60 10.89 5.99 22.67
CA GLU A 60 11.89 5.92 21.59
C GLU A 60 11.60 6.93 20.48
N TYR A 61 10.33 7.10 20.10
CA TYR A 61 9.95 8.08 19.08
C TYR A 61 10.27 9.51 19.51
N ASN A 62 10.02 9.85 20.78
CA ASN A 62 10.39 11.17 21.31
C ASN A 62 11.91 11.40 21.25
N GLU A 63 12.72 10.39 21.58
CA GLU A 63 14.18 10.45 21.46
C GLU A 63 14.63 10.64 20.01
N VAL A 64 13.97 9.97 19.05
CA VAL A 64 14.21 10.17 17.61
C VAL A 64 13.88 11.62 17.19
N LEU A 65 12.75 12.16 17.64
CA LEU A 65 12.37 13.54 17.36
C LEU A 65 13.42 14.52 17.90
N GLU A 66 13.83 14.36 19.16
CA GLU A 66 14.86 15.20 19.78
C GLU A 66 16.19 15.11 19.02
N ALA A 67 16.64 13.91 18.65
CA ALA A 67 17.84 13.70 17.86
C ALA A 67 17.77 14.34 16.46
N CYS A 68 16.55 14.47 15.91
CA CYS A 68 16.30 15.15 14.64
C CYS A 68 16.11 16.68 14.79
N GLY A 69 16.20 17.22 16.01
CA GLY A 69 15.90 18.64 16.26
C GLY A 69 14.42 18.99 16.06
N LEU A 70 13.54 18.00 16.19
CA LEU A 70 12.09 18.14 16.15
C LEU A 70 11.55 18.12 17.58
N SER A 71 10.38 18.72 17.81
CA SER A 71 9.68 18.57 19.08
C SER A 71 8.19 18.32 18.87
N PRO A 72 7.56 17.51 19.74
CA PRO A 72 6.12 17.39 19.79
C PRO A 72 5.46 18.76 19.97
N GLY A 73 4.60 19.16 19.03
CA GLY A 73 3.79 20.37 19.17
C GLY A 73 4.45 21.70 18.77
N THR A 74 5.72 21.74 18.34
CA THR A 74 6.30 22.94 17.72
C THR A 74 6.51 22.76 16.23
N SER A 75 6.04 23.72 15.43
CA SER A 75 6.26 23.79 13.98
C SER A 75 7.68 24.25 13.61
N LYS A 76 8.47 24.69 14.60
CA LYS A 76 9.82 25.23 14.41
C LYS A 76 10.80 24.11 14.07
N PHE A 77 11.00 23.92 12.78
CA PHE A 77 12.12 23.18 12.22
C PHE A 77 12.78 24.14 11.23
N GLU A 78 14.07 24.43 11.42
CA GLU A 78 14.83 25.28 10.50
C GLU A 78 14.75 24.69 9.07
N PRO A 79 14.16 25.40 8.10
CA PRO A 79 13.96 24.86 6.77
C PRO A 79 15.29 24.43 6.15
N ASN A 80 15.36 23.18 5.72
CA ASN A 80 16.49 22.65 4.95
C ASN A 80 15.96 22.07 3.61
N ASP A 81 16.88 21.63 2.74
CA ASP A 81 16.46 21.12 1.43
C ASP A 81 15.55 19.90 1.54
N LEU A 82 15.73 19.05 2.57
CA LEU A 82 14.85 17.92 2.84
C LEU A 82 13.42 18.35 3.20
N SER A 83 13.27 19.27 4.15
CA SER A 83 11.95 19.72 4.60
C SER A 83 11.21 20.46 3.50
N ARG A 84 11.91 21.14 2.58
CA ARG A 84 11.29 21.82 1.44
C ARG A 84 10.48 20.87 0.57
N PHE A 85 11.01 19.70 0.21
CA PHE A 85 10.26 18.72 -0.61
C PHE A 85 9.02 18.22 0.11
N ILE A 86 9.17 17.87 1.39
CA ILE A 86 8.07 17.40 2.24
C ILE A 86 7.00 18.50 2.39
N ASP A 87 7.40 19.76 2.54
CA ASP A 87 6.51 20.92 2.69
C ASP A 87 5.69 21.24 1.44
N VAL A 88 6.10 20.74 0.27
CA VAL A 88 5.28 20.80 -0.95
C VAL A 88 4.30 19.63 -1.02
N ASP A 89 4.69 18.43 -0.59
CA ASP A 89 3.87 17.22 -0.74
C ASP A 89 2.79 17.07 0.34
N VAL A 90 3.09 17.44 1.59
CA VAL A 90 2.15 17.30 2.73
C VAL A 90 0.79 17.97 2.47
N PRO A 91 0.71 19.23 1.97
CA PRO A 91 -0.58 19.86 1.68
C PRO A 91 -1.34 19.23 0.51
N ARG A 92 -0.61 18.55 -0.40
CA ARG A 92 -1.16 17.91 -1.60
C ARG A 92 -1.53 16.44 -1.37
N THR A 93 -1.22 15.90 -0.18
CA THR A 93 -1.50 14.50 0.18
C THR A 93 -2.97 14.37 0.55
N MET A 94 -3.71 13.52 -0.18
CA MET A 94 -5.15 13.29 0.03
C MET A 94 -5.95 14.60 0.23
N PRO A 95 -5.91 15.54 -0.73
CA PRO A 95 -6.38 16.92 -0.51
C PRO A 95 -7.89 17.03 -0.34
N SER A 96 -8.64 16.00 -0.76
CA SER A 96 -10.10 15.92 -0.60
C SER A 96 -10.55 15.29 0.71
N LEU A 97 -9.62 14.78 1.53
CA LEU A 97 -9.95 14.04 2.75
C LEU A 97 -10.05 15.00 3.95
N ASN A 98 -11.26 15.12 4.50
CA ASN A 98 -11.53 15.95 5.69
C ASN A 98 -10.57 15.69 6.86
N PHE A 99 -10.00 14.49 6.97
CA PHE A 99 -9.00 14.13 7.97
C PHE A 99 -7.78 15.08 8.00
N PHE A 100 -7.34 15.56 6.83
CA PHE A 100 -6.20 16.50 6.73
C PHE A 100 -6.65 17.97 6.67
N LEU A 101 -7.96 18.24 6.50
CA LEU A 101 -8.55 19.59 6.41
C LEU A 101 -9.19 20.08 7.73
N ALA A 102 -9.47 19.18 8.67
CA ALA A 102 -10.41 19.40 9.78
C ALA A 102 -10.15 20.61 10.71
N ASP A 103 -8.95 21.22 10.68
CA ASP A 103 -8.62 22.40 11.50
C ASP A 103 -8.60 23.74 10.75
N GLU A 104 -8.77 23.77 9.43
CA GLU A 104 -8.83 25.05 8.68
C GLU A 104 -9.99 25.94 9.16
N ASN A 105 -11.11 25.34 9.58
CA ASN A 105 -12.28 26.06 10.09
C ASN A 105 -12.08 26.68 11.48
N ARG A 106 -11.01 26.34 12.21
CA ARG A 106 -10.70 26.89 13.56
C ARG A 106 -9.64 27.99 13.54
N LEU A 107 -8.83 28.06 12.49
CA LEU A 107 -7.78 29.07 12.27
C LEU A 107 -8.32 30.50 12.00
N GLY A 108 -9.64 30.70 11.97
CA GLY A 108 -10.28 31.99 11.69
C GLY A 108 -10.42 32.97 12.86
N THR A 109 -9.99 32.65 14.10
CA THR A 109 -10.33 33.50 15.28
C THR A 109 -9.17 34.18 16.02
N CYS A 110 -7.90 33.90 15.73
CA CYS A 110 -6.78 34.63 16.33
C CYS A 110 -5.65 34.82 15.31
N ARG A 111 -5.69 35.90 14.52
CA ARG A 111 -4.56 36.31 13.68
C ARG A 111 -3.68 37.28 14.46
N ASP A 112 -2.69 36.74 15.16
CA ASP A 112 -1.51 37.49 15.57
C ASP A 112 -0.48 37.40 14.43
N GLU A 113 0.06 38.54 14.00
CA GLU A 113 0.98 38.66 12.84
C GLU A 113 2.33 37.95 13.05
N SER A 114 2.61 37.45 14.26
CA SER A 114 3.81 36.64 14.57
C SER A 114 3.63 35.12 14.41
N THR A 115 2.44 34.68 13.98
CA THR A 115 2.01 33.27 13.96
C THR A 115 1.78 32.69 12.55
N GLU A 116 2.19 33.39 11.49
CA GLU A 116 1.93 32.96 10.10
C GLU A 116 2.53 31.58 9.75
N GLU A 117 3.68 31.19 10.32
CA GLU A 117 4.28 29.86 10.08
C GLU A 117 3.53 28.72 10.79
N VAL A 118 2.87 28.99 11.92
CA VAL A 118 2.07 27.99 12.67
C VAL A 118 0.74 27.72 11.95
N ALA A 119 0.28 28.64 11.10
CA ALA A 119 -0.98 28.52 10.37
C ALA A 119 -0.91 27.67 9.08
N ARG A 120 0.26 27.11 8.73
CA ARG A 120 0.45 26.45 7.42
C ARG A 120 -0.06 25.00 7.35
N PHE A 121 -0.10 24.27 8.46
CA PHE A 121 -0.46 22.84 8.46
C PHE A 121 -1.47 22.53 9.57
N THR A 122 -2.41 21.61 9.29
CA THR A 122 -3.29 21.06 10.33
C THR A 122 -2.53 20.11 11.27
N PRO A 123 -3.06 19.74 12.46
CA PRO A 123 -2.37 18.80 13.35
C PRO A 123 -2.04 17.46 12.70
N SER A 124 -2.96 16.90 11.90
CA SER A 124 -2.73 15.67 11.13
C SER A 124 -1.58 15.84 10.12
N GLN A 125 -1.51 16.99 9.44
CA GLN A 125 -0.42 17.31 8.51
C GLN A 125 0.91 17.51 9.25
N HIS A 126 0.89 18.10 10.44
CA HIS A 126 2.07 18.22 11.29
C HIS A 126 2.61 16.86 11.73
N ALA A 127 1.75 15.92 12.09
CA ALA A 127 2.15 14.54 12.41
C ALA A 127 2.75 13.83 11.19
N LEU A 128 2.07 13.89 10.04
CA LEU A 128 2.58 13.38 8.75
C LEU A 128 3.97 13.94 8.43
N ARG A 129 4.14 15.27 8.55
CA ARG A 129 5.40 15.97 8.29
C ARG A 129 6.52 15.52 9.22
N ARG A 130 6.27 15.40 10.54
CA ARG A 130 7.28 14.96 11.51
C ARG A 130 7.75 13.53 11.25
N ILE A 131 6.83 12.62 10.93
CA ILE A 131 7.16 11.24 10.57
C ILE A 131 8.06 11.23 9.33
N LEU A 132 7.70 11.96 8.26
CA LEU A 132 8.49 11.98 7.03
C LEU A 132 9.90 12.57 7.24
N ILE A 133 10.02 13.67 7.98
CA ILE A 133 11.32 14.30 8.27
C ILE A 133 12.18 13.35 9.12
N SER A 134 11.64 12.82 10.21
CA SER A 134 12.39 11.92 11.10
C SER A 134 12.81 10.63 10.37
N THR A 135 11.93 10.02 9.57
CA THR A 135 12.28 8.85 8.74
C THR A 135 13.43 9.17 7.78
N ALA A 136 13.37 10.28 7.05
CA ALA A 136 14.41 10.66 6.09
C ALA A 136 15.75 11.00 6.78
N MET A 137 15.72 11.54 8.00
CA MET A 137 16.92 11.83 8.79
C MET A 137 17.55 10.58 9.41
N VAL A 138 16.72 9.60 9.81
CA VAL A 138 17.18 8.29 10.29
C VAL A 138 17.75 7.47 9.14
N ASN A 139 17.08 7.45 7.98
CA ASN A 139 17.47 6.69 6.79
C ASN A 139 18.17 7.57 5.75
N LYS A 140 19.33 8.17 6.10
CA LYS A 140 20.01 9.18 5.25
C LYS A 140 20.36 8.71 3.83
N SER A 141 20.61 7.42 3.64
CA SER A 141 20.90 6.86 2.31
C SER A 141 19.68 6.85 1.40
N LEU A 142 18.49 6.69 1.98
CA LEU A 142 17.22 6.68 1.25
C LEU A 142 16.64 8.11 1.14
N GLY A 143 16.70 8.88 2.23
CA GLY A 143 16.11 10.21 2.33
C GLY A 143 14.59 10.18 2.19
N TYR A 144 14.02 11.29 1.71
CA TYR A 144 12.61 11.38 1.35
C TYR A 144 12.43 11.18 -0.15
N VAL A 145 11.48 10.31 -0.52
CA VAL A 145 11.06 10.09 -1.91
C VAL A 145 9.57 10.37 -2.02
N GLN A 146 9.18 11.17 -3.02
CA GLN A 146 7.78 11.46 -3.31
C GLN A 146 6.99 10.15 -3.45
N GLY A 147 5.86 10.04 -2.76
CA GLY A 147 5.10 8.80 -2.60
C GLY A 147 5.13 8.27 -1.17
N MET A 148 6.21 8.49 -0.41
CA MET A 148 6.29 8.12 1.02
C MET A 148 5.22 8.82 1.86
N ASN A 149 4.85 10.05 1.48
CA ASN A 149 3.76 10.80 2.09
C ASN A 149 2.43 10.05 2.05
N GLU A 150 2.15 9.29 0.99
CA GLU A 150 0.92 8.51 0.85
C GLU A 150 0.89 7.35 1.85
N TYR A 151 2.02 6.66 2.05
CA TYR A 151 2.14 5.54 2.99
C TYR A 151 1.84 5.99 4.41
N VAL A 152 2.50 7.07 4.83
CA VAL A 152 2.32 7.62 6.16
C VAL A 152 0.90 8.14 6.33
N ALA A 153 0.32 8.77 5.30
CA ALA A 153 -1.07 9.24 5.37
C ALA A 153 -2.09 8.11 5.55
N HIS A 154 -1.95 6.99 4.82
CA HIS A 154 -2.83 5.83 4.95
C HIS A 154 -2.70 5.18 6.34
N LEU A 155 -1.48 4.97 6.83
CA LEU A 155 -1.24 4.43 8.16
C LEU A 155 -1.80 5.34 9.25
N LEU A 156 -1.53 6.65 9.16
CA LEU A 156 -1.98 7.63 10.13
C LEU A 156 -3.51 7.70 10.17
N TYR A 157 -4.17 7.69 9.01
CA TYR A 157 -5.62 7.64 8.92
C TYR A 157 -6.20 6.35 9.53
N ALA A 158 -5.59 5.19 9.22
CA ALA A 158 -6.01 3.90 9.76
C ALA A 158 -5.89 3.86 11.29
N PHE A 159 -4.73 4.26 11.83
CA PHE A 159 -4.45 4.22 13.27
C PHE A 159 -5.24 5.26 14.06
N ALA A 160 -5.51 6.42 13.46
CA ALA A 160 -6.42 7.42 14.00
C ALA A 160 -7.91 7.05 13.82
N LYS A 161 -8.23 5.90 13.22
CA LYS A 161 -9.61 5.45 12.98
C LYS A 161 -10.43 6.52 12.26
N GLY A 162 -9.85 7.06 11.18
CA GLY A 162 -10.48 8.04 10.30
C GLY A 162 -10.77 9.43 10.90
N LYS A 163 -10.35 9.71 12.14
CA LYS A 163 -10.64 10.96 12.85
C LYS A 163 -9.38 11.73 13.18
N ALA A 164 -9.26 12.94 12.65
CA ALA A 164 -8.13 13.85 12.93
C ALA A 164 -7.92 14.08 14.44
N SER A 165 -9.02 14.14 15.20
CA SER A 165 -9.00 14.29 16.68
C SER A 165 -8.28 13.16 17.41
N ASN A 166 -8.09 12.00 16.77
CA ASN A 166 -7.42 10.85 17.37
C ASN A 166 -5.92 10.82 17.07
N VAL A 167 -5.39 11.77 16.29
CA VAL A 167 -3.95 11.89 16.02
C VAL A 167 -3.25 12.40 17.28
N THR A 168 -2.83 11.45 18.12
CA THR A 168 -2.02 11.69 19.32
C THR A 168 -0.55 11.34 19.02
N LEU A 169 0.36 11.71 19.92
CA LEU A 169 1.77 11.31 19.80
C LEU A 169 1.96 9.80 19.83
N SER A 170 1.10 9.05 20.52
CA SER A 170 1.12 7.58 20.49
C SER A 170 0.78 7.06 19.11
N VAL A 171 -0.27 7.59 18.48
CA VAL A 171 -0.66 7.22 17.10
C VAL A 171 0.43 7.61 16.11
N GLU A 172 1.07 8.76 16.31
CA GLU A 172 2.20 9.21 15.49
C GLU A 172 3.40 8.25 15.63
N ALA A 173 3.78 7.88 16.85
CA ALA A 173 4.84 6.91 17.12
C ALA A 173 4.53 5.55 16.49
N ASP A 174 3.31 5.02 16.69
CA ASP A 174 2.88 3.76 16.08
C ASP A 174 3.01 3.80 14.55
N THR A 175 2.57 4.91 13.94
CA THR A 175 2.65 5.15 12.50
C THR A 175 4.10 5.17 12.04
N PHE A 176 4.99 5.86 12.77
CA PHE A 176 6.42 5.90 12.48
C PHE A 176 7.02 4.49 12.45
N PHE A 177 6.86 3.69 13.50
CA PHE A 177 7.47 2.35 13.55
C PHE A 177 6.89 1.39 12.50
N CYS A 178 5.56 1.41 12.30
CA CYS A 178 4.94 0.60 11.26
C CYS A 178 5.40 1.02 9.85
N PHE A 179 5.60 2.32 9.62
CA PHE A 179 6.16 2.83 8.37
C PHE A 179 7.62 2.40 8.18
N GLN A 180 8.45 2.42 9.23
CA GLN A 180 9.83 1.91 9.16
C GLN A 180 9.85 0.42 8.79
N THR A 181 8.95 -0.41 9.35
CA THR A 181 8.80 -1.81 8.95
C THR A 181 8.42 -1.93 7.48
N LEU A 182 7.45 -1.15 6.98
CA LEU A 182 7.08 -1.19 5.57
C LEU A 182 8.25 -0.79 4.65
N LEU A 183 9.01 0.24 5.02
CA LEU A 183 10.20 0.65 4.28
C LEU A 183 11.30 -0.42 4.29
N ALA A 184 11.42 -1.24 5.33
CA ALA A 184 12.37 -2.35 5.32
C ALA A 184 12.03 -3.40 4.25
N HIS A 185 10.75 -3.57 3.90
CA HIS A 185 10.28 -4.53 2.89
C HIS A 185 10.17 -3.92 1.48
N LEU A 186 9.91 -2.62 1.39
CA LEU A 186 9.66 -1.90 0.13
C LEU A 186 10.79 -0.92 -0.25
N GLY A 187 11.81 -0.79 0.58
CA GLY A 187 12.83 0.27 0.46
C GLY A 187 13.63 0.23 -0.83
N ASP A 188 13.82 -0.95 -1.41
CA ASP A 188 14.48 -1.13 -2.71
C ASP A 188 13.70 -0.43 -3.84
N ASP A 189 12.36 -0.34 -3.73
CA ASP A 189 11.51 0.33 -4.72
C ASP A 189 11.70 1.86 -4.69
N PHE A 190 12.09 2.42 -3.55
CA PHE A 190 12.34 3.86 -3.40
C PHE A 190 13.79 4.25 -3.66
N CYS A 191 14.69 3.29 -3.81
CA CYS A 191 16.10 3.55 -4.06
C CYS A 191 16.33 3.80 -5.55
N ARG A 192 16.34 5.09 -5.94
CA ARG A 192 16.58 5.56 -7.32
C ARG A 192 17.85 5.02 -7.96
N SER A 193 18.84 4.59 -7.17
CA SER A 193 20.07 3.97 -7.66
C SER A 193 19.83 2.64 -8.39
N PHE A 194 18.67 2.01 -8.21
CA PHE A 194 18.32 0.76 -8.88
C PHE A 194 17.41 0.95 -10.11
N ASP A 195 16.89 2.15 -10.40
CA ASP A 195 15.88 2.37 -11.44
C ASP A 195 16.29 1.81 -12.83
N PHE A 196 17.60 1.84 -13.12
CA PHE A 196 18.19 1.42 -14.39
C PHE A 196 18.93 0.07 -14.33
N ASP A 197 18.90 -0.64 -13.21
CA ASP A 197 19.47 -1.98 -13.16
C ASP A 197 18.56 -2.96 -13.92
N ALA A 198 19.14 -3.80 -14.79
CA ALA A 198 18.36 -4.77 -15.55
C ALA A 198 17.97 -6.01 -14.70
N ALA A 199 18.67 -6.23 -13.59
CA ALA A 199 18.46 -7.34 -12.66
C ALA A 199 17.60 -6.95 -11.44
N CYS A 200 17.61 -5.68 -11.02
CA CYS A 200 16.80 -5.13 -9.92
C CYS A 200 16.16 -3.76 -10.28
N GLY A 201 15.30 -3.21 -9.42
CA GLY A 201 14.67 -1.90 -9.65
C GLY A 201 13.46 -1.86 -10.59
N LEU A 202 13.12 -0.66 -11.09
CA LEU A 202 11.83 -0.38 -11.76
C LEU A 202 11.67 -1.14 -13.07
N THR A 203 12.71 -1.20 -13.90
CA THR A 203 12.70 -1.93 -15.17
C THR A 203 12.46 -3.43 -14.94
N SER A 204 13.17 -4.02 -13.98
CA SER A 204 12.99 -5.43 -13.60
C SER A 204 11.59 -5.70 -13.03
N THR A 205 11.07 -4.77 -12.23
CA THR A 205 9.72 -4.84 -11.65
C THR A 205 8.64 -4.81 -12.73
N MET A 206 8.74 -3.93 -13.72
CA MET A 206 7.77 -3.85 -14.82
C MET A 206 7.87 -5.06 -15.75
N ARG A 207 9.08 -5.55 -16.04
CA ARG A 207 9.26 -6.81 -16.78
C ARG A 207 8.63 -8.00 -16.04
N LEU A 208 8.78 -8.08 -14.72
CA LEU A 208 8.11 -9.11 -13.92
C LEU A 208 6.59 -8.97 -14.04
N PHE A 209 6.06 -7.76 -13.91
CA PHE A 209 4.62 -7.53 -14.06
C PHE A 209 4.10 -7.92 -15.46
N ASP A 210 4.82 -7.57 -16.53
CA ASP A 210 4.49 -8.01 -17.89
C ASP A 210 4.45 -9.54 -18.00
N ASN A 211 5.41 -10.24 -17.40
CA ASN A 211 5.43 -11.70 -17.35
C ASN A 211 4.26 -12.27 -16.52
N VAL A 212 3.86 -11.61 -15.42
CA VAL A 212 2.68 -11.98 -14.63
C VAL A 212 1.41 -11.81 -15.45
N LEU A 213 1.23 -10.67 -16.12
CA LEU A 213 0.04 -10.42 -16.94
C LEU A 213 0.00 -11.36 -18.15
N ARG A 214 1.14 -11.63 -18.79
CA ARG A 214 1.26 -12.65 -19.84
C ARG A 214 0.96 -14.06 -19.31
N PHE A 215 1.39 -14.38 -18.08
CA PHE A 215 1.13 -15.67 -17.45
C PHE A 215 -0.34 -15.86 -17.07
N PHE A 216 -1.06 -14.84 -16.66
CA PHE A 216 -2.48 -14.97 -16.33
C PHE A 216 -3.37 -14.76 -17.54
N ASP A 217 -3.15 -13.69 -18.31
CA ASP A 217 -4.02 -13.28 -19.40
C ASP A 217 -3.23 -12.85 -20.66
N PRO A 218 -2.73 -13.81 -21.47
CA PRO A 218 -1.93 -13.54 -22.65
C PRO A 218 -2.65 -12.66 -23.67
N SER A 219 -3.94 -12.91 -23.90
CA SER A 219 -4.71 -12.13 -24.90
C SER A 219 -4.84 -10.67 -24.48
N LEU A 220 -5.02 -10.40 -23.19
CA LEU A 220 -5.07 -9.03 -22.68
C LEU A 220 -3.70 -8.36 -22.79
N PHE A 221 -2.63 -9.07 -22.40
CA PHE A 221 -1.27 -8.59 -22.53
C PHE A 221 -0.92 -8.24 -23.99
N GLU A 222 -1.15 -9.16 -24.92
CA GLU A 222 -0.87 -8.96 -26.34
C GLU A 222 -1.65 -7.79 -26.92
N HIS A 223 -2.91 -7.62 -26.51
CA HIS A 223 -3.72 -6.50 -26.96
C HIS A 223 -3.22 -5.15 -26.43
N LEU A 224 -2.83 -5.06 -25.16
CA LEU A 224 -2.21 -3.85 -24.61
C LEU A 224 -0.92 -3.49 -25.35
N GLN A 225 -0.09 -4.49 -25.67
CA GLN A 225 1.13 -4.29 -26.46
C GLN A 225 0.82 -3.82 -27.89
N TYR A 226 -0.20 -4.39 -28.54
CA TYR A 226 -0.65 -3.95 -29.86
C TYR A 226 -1.08 -2.48 -29.87
N LEU A 227 -1.77 -2.03 -28.82
CA LEU A 227 -2.17 -0.64 -28.64
C LEU A 227 -1.03 0.30 -28.22
N GLY A 228 0.18 -0.22 -27.93
CA GLY A 228 1.30 0.56 -27.42
C GLY A 228 1.17 0.97 -25.95
N VAL A 229 0.33 0.29 -25.17
CA VAL A 229 0.15 0.54 -23.73
C VAL A 229 1.18 -0.25 -22.93
N ASN A 230 2.22 0.43 -22.46
CA ASN A 230 3.25 -0.14 -21.59
C ASN A 230 2.83 -0.14 -20.12
N ALA A 231 3.21 -1.18 -19.37
CA ALA A 231 2.95 -1.31 -17.93
C ALA A 231 3.46 -0.11 -17.11
N GLU A 232 4.60 0.46 -17.49
CA GLU A 232 5.20 1.64 -16.86
C GLU A 232 4.23 2.83 -16.75
N HIS A 233 3.30 2.98 -17.70
CA HIS A 233 2.37 4.10 -17.73
C HIS A 233 1.22 4.00 -16.71
N TYR A 234 1.00 2.83 -16.11
CA TYR A 234 -0.09 2.59 -15.16
C TYR A 234 0.34 1.75 -13.95
N ALA A 235 0.85 0.54 -14.17
CA ALA A 235 1.12 -0.44 -13.13
C ALA A 235 2.32 -0.10 -12.24
N LEU A 236 3.26 0.72 -12.73
CA LEU A 236 4.40 1.16 -11.93
C LEU A 236 3.94 1.86 -10.65
N ARG A 237 3.08 2.88 -10.82
CA ARG A 237 2.50 3.64 -9.71
C ARG A 237 1.64 2.75 -8.81
N TRP A 238 0.86 1.84 -9.40
CA TRP A 238 0.03 0.89 -8.65
C TRP A 238 0.84 0.04 -7.68
N ILE A 239 1.91 -0.58 -8.16
CA ILE A 239 2.72 -1.50 -7.36
C ILE A 239 3.61 -0.73 -6.38
N MET A 240 4.30 0.33 -6.86
CA MET A 240 5.21 1.13 -6.03
C MET A 240 4.54 1.90 -4.91
N LEU A 241 3.24 2.22 -5.04
CA LEU A 241 2.48 2.94 -4.02
C LEU A 241 1.41 2.05 -3.39
N LEU A 242 1.48 0.72 -3.55
CA LEU A 242 0.48 -0.24 -3.06
C LEU A 242 -0.97 0.25 -3.29
N PHE A 243 -1.25 0.76 -4.49
CA PHE A 243 -2.56 1.20 -4.97
C PHE A 243 -3.20 2.37 -4.21
N MET A 244 -2.44 3.07 -3.36
CA MET A 244 -2.92 4.17 -2.51
C MET A 244 -3.56 5.34 -3.25
N GLN A 245 -3.25 5.51 -4.53
CA GLN A 245 -3.75 6.61 -5.35
C GLN A 245 -4.84 6.18 -6.34
N GLU A 246 -5.19 4.89 -6.42
CA GLU A 246 -6.21 4.40 -7.36
C GLU A 246 -7.62 4.50 -6.84
N PHE A 247 -7.76 4.57 -5.51
CA PHE A 247 -9.02 4.34 -4.84
C PHE A 247 -9.29 5.44 -3.82
N ASN A 248 -10.57 5.59 -3.45
CA ASN A 248 -10.89 6.36 -2.24
C ASN A 248 -10.30 5.67 -1.01
N ILE A 249 -10.16 6.40 0.10
CA ILE A 249 -9.49 5.90 1.30
C ILE A 249 -10.09 4.58 1.83
N ALA A 250 -11.41 4.40 1.77
CA ALA A 250 -12.06 3.20 2.29
C ALA A 250 -11.68 1.95 1.45
N ASP A 251 -11.70 2.09 0.14
CA ASP A 251 -11.30 1.05 -0.81
C ASP A 251 -9.78 0.80 -0.77
N GLY A 252 -8.97 1.85 -0.62
CA GLY A 252 -7.53 1.73 -0.41
C GLY A 252 -7.17 0.94 0.85
N LEU A 253 -7.82 1.26 1.99
CA LEU A 253 -7.66 0.49 3.24
C LEU A 253 -8.11 -0.96 3.08
N ARG A 254 -9.18 -1.22 2.30
CA ARG A 254 -9.65 -2.58 2.02
C ARG A 254 -8.64 -3.37 1.20
N VAL A 255 -7.99 -2.76 0.21
CA VAL A 255 -6.90 -3.37 -0.54
C VAL A 255 -5.70 -3.63 0.38
N TRP A 256 -5.37 -2.70 1.27
CA TRP A 256 -4.29 -2.88 2.25
C TRP A 256 -4.57 -3.99 3.27
N ASP A 257 -5.81 -4.14 3.74
CA ASP A 257 -6.20 -5.29 4.59
C ASP A 257 -5.88 -6.63 3.88
N PHE A 258 -6.11 -6.69 2.57
CA PHE A 258 -5.76 -7.86 1.77
C PHE A 258 -4.25 -8.02 1.61
N LEU A 259 -3.52 -6.96 1.23
CA LEU A 259 -2.08 -7.03 1.00
C LEU A 259 -1.31 -7.38 2.28
N PHE A 260 -1.61 -6.72 3.40
CA PHE A 260 -0.94 -6.97 4.68
C PHE A 260 -1.26 -8.35 5.25
N SER A 261 -2.35 -9.00 4.85
CA SER A 261 -2.61 -10.38 5.28
C SER A 261 -1.52 -11.39 4.87
N PHE A 262 -0.62 -10.98 3.96
CA PHE A 262 0.52 -11.77 3.49
C PHE A 262 1.85 -11.41 4.17
N GLY A 263 1.88 -10.48 5.13
CA GLY A 263 3.09 -10.11 5.86
C GLY A 263 4.21 -9.64 4.91
N ASP A 264 5.38 -10.24 5.02
CA ASP A 264 6.59 -9.92 4.23
C ASP A 264 6.37 -10.09 2.71
N GLU A 265 5.37 -10.87 2.31
CA GLU A 265 4.98 -11.11 0.91
C GLU A 265 4.05 -10.02 0.35
N VAL A 266 3.86 -8.89 1.06
CA VAL A 266 3.00 -7.76 0.66
C VAL A 266 3.26 -7.30 -0.78
N ARG A 267 4.53 -7.20 -1.18
CA ARG A 267 4.95 -6.78 -2.53
C ARG A 267 4.59 -7.83 -3.57
N ASN A 268 4.78 -9.10 -3.24
CA ASN A 268 4.43 -10.20 -4.13
C ASN A 268 2.92 -10.28 -4.34
N ALA A 269 2.12 -10.11 -3.29
CA ALA A 269 0.66 -9.98 -3.38
C ALA A 269 0.22 -8.82 -4.30
N ALA A 270 0.94 -7.70 -4.31
CA ALA A 270 0.63 -6.56 -5.17
C ALA A 270 0.69 -6.91 -6.67
N PHE A 271 1.63 -7.75 -7.12
CA PHE A 271 1.66 -8.19 -8.53
C PHE A 271 0.39 -8.93 -8.95
N PHE A 272 -0.13 -9.80 -8.08
CA PHE A 272 -1.38 -10.51 -8.33
C PHE A 272 -2.59 -9.58 -8.34
N VAL A 273 -2.63 -8.60 -7.42
CA VAL A 273 -3.70 -7.59 -7.38
C VAL A 273 -3.68 -6.73 -8.64
N ALA A 274 -2.52 -6.24 -9.08
CA ALA A 274 -2.39 -5.44 -10.29
C ALA A 274 -2.83 -6.22 -11.54
N ALA A 275 -2.45 -7.49 -11.67
CA ALA A 275 -2.88 -8.31 -12.80
C ALA A 275 -4.38 -8.61 -12.75
N ALA A 276 -4.95 -8.76 -11.55
CA ALA A 276 -6.38 -8.98 -11.35
C ALA A 276 -7.19 -7.73 -11.69
N MET A 277 -6.65 -6.55 -11.38
CA MET A 277 -7.22 -5.25 -11.79
C MET A 277 -7.27 -5.12 -13.32
N CYS A 278 -6.20 -5.50 -14.04
CA CYS A 278 -6.20 -5.55 -15.51
C CYS A 278 -7.25 -6.54 -16.03
N HIS A 279 -7.28 -7.75 -15.48
CA HIS A 279 -8.24 -8.78 -15.87
C HIS A 279 -9.69 -8.35 -15.62
N HIS A 280 -9.96 -7.60 -14.55
CA HIS A 280 -11.28 -7.05 -14.29
C HIS A 280 -11.76 -6.09 -15.39
N LEU A 281 -10.84 -5.30 -15.95
CA LEU A 281 -11.12 -4.38 -17.05
C LEU A 281 -11.10 -5.04 -18.43
N ARG A 282 -10.85 -6.36 -18.53
CA ARG A 282 -10.70 -7.10 -19.79
C ARG A 282 -11.81 -6.81 -20.80
N SER A 283 -13.07 -6.80 -20.36
CA SER A 283 -14.22 -6.59 -21.25
C SER A 283 -14.30 -5.17 -21.81
N ALA A 284 -13.67 -4.18 -21.15
CA ALA A 284 -13.56 -2.82 -21.63
C ALA A 284 -12.30 -2.64 -22.51
N ILE A 285 -11.22 -3.35 -22.20
CA ILE A 285 -9.93 -3.20 -22.90
C ILE A 285 -9.93 -3.92 -24.25
N LEU A 286 -10.35 -5.20 -24.32
CA LEU A 286 -10.23 -5.99 -25.55
C LEU A 286 -10.99 -5.47 -26.79
N PRO A 287 -12.15 -4.80 -26.64
CA PRO A 287 -12.83 -4.18 -27.79
C PRO A 287 -12.19 -2.87 -28.27
N ALA A 288 -11.25 -2.28 -27.51
CA ALA A 288 -10.64 -1.01 -27.87
C ALA A 288 -9.72 -1.15 -29.09
N GLU A 289 -9.68 -0.13 -29.93
CA GLU A 289 -8.84 -0.13 -31.14
C GLU A 289 -7.64 0.81 -31.03
N VAL A 290 -7.66 1.73 -30.05
CA VAL A 290 -6.64 2.77 -29.87
C VAL A 290 -6.24 2.93 -28.41
N MET A 291 -4.98 3.36 -28.19
CA MET A 291 -4.41 3.61 -26.86
C MET A 291 -5.25 4.58 -26.00
N SER A 292 -5.84 5.59 -26.63
CA SER A 292 -6.59 6.66 -25.95
C SER A 292 -7.86 6.17 -25.25
N ASP A 293 -8.39 5.02 -25.65
CA ASP A 293 -9.60 4.44 -25.04
C ASP A 293 -9.26 3.63 -23.78
N VAL A 294 -8.01 3.20 -23.65
CA VAL A 294 -7.57 2.26 -22.62
C VAL A 294 -6.71 2.93 -21.55
N LEU A 295 -5.76 3.77 -21.94
CA LEU A 295 -4.80 4.32 -21.00
C LEU A 295 -5.46 5.17 -19.89
N PRO A 296 -6.45 6.05 -20.17
CA PRO A 296 -7.14 6.79 -19.12
C PRO A 296 -7.84 5.88 -18.11
N LEU A 297 -8.44 4.78 -18.57
CA LEU A 297 -9.09 3.78 -17.70
C LEU A 297 -8.11 3.09 -16.74
N LEU A 298 -6.85 2.91 -17.16
CA LEU A 298 -5.79 2.33 -16.34
C LEU A 298 -5.11 3.38 -15.44
N GLN A 299 -5.12 4.65 -15.83
CA GLN A 299 -4.53 5.73 -15.02
C GLN A 299 -5.50 6.26 -13.96
N GLU A 300 -6.79 6.23 -14.25
CA GLU A 300 -7.89 6.58 -13.36
C GLU A 300 -8.84 5.37 -13.26
N TYR A 301 -8.49 4.43 -12.37
CA TYR A 301 -9.23 3.17 -12.25
C TYR A 301 -10.72 3.44 -11.93
N PRO A 302 -11.66 2.82 -12.65
CA PRO A 302 -13.08 3.13 -12.47
C PRO A 302 -13.56 2.73 -11.07
N PRO A 303 -14.55 3.45 -10.51
CA PRO A 303 -15.13 3.10 -9.22
C PRO A 303 -15.85 1.76 -9.31
N VAL A 304 -15.31 0.75 -8.64
CA VAL A 304 -15.84 -0.62 -8.61
C VAL A 304 -15.70 -1.22 -7.21
N ASP A 305 -16.46 -2.27 -6.91
CA ASP A 305 -16.21 -3.06 -5.70
C ASP A 305 -14.84 -3.74 -5.78
N VAL A 306 -13.88 -3.24 -4.99
CA VAL A 306 -12.51 -3.77 -4.97
C VAL A 306 -12.44 -5.27 -4.67
N ASN A 307 -13.43 -5.82 -3.96
CA ASN A 307 -13.49 -7.25 -3.69
C ASN A 307 -13.58 -8.08 -4.98
N LEU A 308 -14.09 -7.54 -6.09
CA LEU A 308 -14.19 -8.27 -7.36
C LEU A 308 -12.81 -8.72 -7.86
N PHE A 309 -11.83 -7.83 -7.91
CA PHE A 309 -10.47 -8.19 -8.34
C PHE A 309 -9.65 -8.82 -7.20
N LEU A 310 -9.87 -8.45 -5.93
CA LEU A 310 -9.18 -9.12 -4.81
C LEU A 310 -9.53 -10.61 -4.72
N ARG A 311 -10.77 -10.99 -5.07
CA ARG A 311 -11.18 -12.41 -5.18
C ARG A 311 -10.41 -13.16 -6.27
N VAL A 312 -10.14 -12.51 -7.41
CA VAL A 312 -9.38 -13.10 -8.50
C VAL A 312 -7.91 -13.25 -8.08
N ALA A 313 -7.32 -12.21 -7.53
CA ALA A 313 -5.96 -12.23 -7.00
C ALA A 313 -5.78 -13.35 -5.96
N TRP A 314 -6.72 -13.50 -5.02
CA TRP A 314 -6.69 -14.56 -4.02
C TRP A 314 -6.68 -15.96 -4.64
N LYS A 315 -7.55 -16.22 -5.63
CA LYS A 315 -7.58 -17.52 -6.32
C LYS A 315 -6.25 -17.83 -7.01
N TRP A 316 -5.63 -16.82 -7.62
CA TRP A 316 -4.32 -16.98 -8.23
C TRP A 316 -3.24 -17.27 -7.20
N ILE A 317 -3.21 -16.53 -6.08
CA ILE A 317 -2.24 -16.76 -5.01
C ILE A 317 -2.41 -18.17 -4.43
N VAL A 318 -3.63 -18.62 -4.09
CA VAL A 318 -3.88 -19.97 -3.56
C VAL A 318 -3.42 -21.07 -4.51
N LYS A 319 -3.58 -20.84 -5.81
CA LYS A 319 -3.28 -21.85 -6.81
C LYS A 319 -1.80 -21.95 -7.16
N PHE A 320 -1.12 -20.82 -7.25
CA PHE A 320 0.23 -20.75 -7.80
C PHE A 320 1.29 -20.39 -6.77
N ASP A 321 0.88 -19.89 -5.62
CA ASP A 321 1.75 -19.34 -4.57
C ASP A 321 2.65 -18.19 -5.09
N PHE A 322 3.47 -17.62 -4.21
CA PHE A 322 4.42 -16.56 -4.56
C PHE A 322 5.67 -17.08 -5.29
N ASP A 323 5.95 -18.39 -5.22
CA ASP A 323 7.01 -19.05 -5.99
C ASP A 323 6.89 -18.79 -7.51
N LEU A 324 5.65 -18.65 -8.00
CA LEU A 324 5.40 -18.31 -9.40
C LEU A 324 6.11 -17.02 -9.82
N LEU A 325 6.20 -16.00 -8.95
CA LEU A 325 6.86 -14.75 -9.29
C LEU A 325 8.36 -14.94 -9.47
N GLN A 326 8.98 -15.81 -8.67
CA GLN A 326 10.40 -16.15 -8.81
C GLN A 326 10.68 -16.91 -10.12
N GLU A 327 9.79 -17.84 -10.48
CA GLU A 327 9.84 -18.53 -11.77
C GLU A 327 9.72 -17.52 -12.93
N LEU A 328 8.73 -16.62 -12.87
CA LEU A 328 8.44 -15.66 -13.94
C LEU A 328 9.50 -14.58 -14.12
N LYS A 329 10.19 -14.16 -13.04
CA LYS A 329 11.14 -13.04 -13.06
C LYS A 329 12.23 -13.18 -14.12
N HIS A 330 12.69 -14.40 -14.35
CA HIS A 330 13.83 -14.66 -15.24
C HIS A 330 13.46 -15.19 -16.62
N LEU A 331 12.17 -15.47 -16.87
CA LEU A 331 11.73 -16.07 -18.13
C LEU A 331 11.67 -15.06 -19.27
N SER A 332 11.88 -15.57 -20.49
CA SER A 332 11.49 -14.91 -21.74
C SER A 332 9.98 -15.07 -21.98
N PRO A 333 9.39 -14.30 -22.91
CA PRO A 333 8.01 -14.51 -23.34
C PRO A 333 7.65 -15.96 -23.69
N GLU A 334 8.53 -16.67 -24.39
CA GLU A 334 8.36 -18.07 -24.77
C GLU A 334 8.46 -19.00 -23.56
N GLY A 335 9.33 -18.67 -22.60
CA GLY A 335 9.46 -19.35 -21.33
C GLY A 335 8.18 -19.27 -20.50
N VAL A 336 7.56 -18.09 -20.43
CA VAL A 336 6.26 -17.89 -19.78
C VAL A 336 5.19 -18.77 -20.42
N GLN A 337 5.14 -18.83 -21.76
CA GLN A 337 4.21 -19.71 -22.48
C GLN A 337 4.50 -21.20 -22.20
N GLY A 338 5.77 -21.60 -22.11
CA GLY A 338 6.16 -22.94 -21.68
C GLY A 338 5.64 -23.30 -20.30
N LEU A 339 5.76 -22.38 -19.34
CA LEU A 339 5.27 -22.53 -17.98
C LEU A 339 3.73 -22.60 -17.94
N ARG A 340 3.03 -21.80 -18.74
CA ARG A 340 1.56 -21.89 -18.86
C ARG A 340 1.12 -23.27 -19.35
N ARG A 341 1.80 -23.85 -20.35
CA ARG A 341 1.54 -25.22 -20.82
C ARG A 341 1.76 -26.25 -19.73
N SER A 342 2.89 -26.19 -19.04
CA SER A 342 3.20 -27.17 -17.99
C SER A 342 2.21 -27.12 -16.82
N ARG A 343 1.62 -25.95 -16.55
CA ARG A 343 0.56 -25.74 -15.56
C ARG A 343 -0.87 -26.01 -16.08
N GLY A 344 -1.00 -26.49 -17.33
CA GLY A 344 -2.30 -26.90 -17.92
C GLY A 344 -3.23 -25.73 -18.30
N LEU A 345 -2.69 -24.53 -18.51
CA LEU A 345 -3.49 -23.32 -18.78
C LEU A 345 -3.84 -23.11 -20.26
N GLU A 346 -3.44 -24.03 -21.15
CA GLU A 346 -3.62 -23.91 -22.61
C GLU A 346 -4.61 -24.92 -23.22
N GLN A 347 -5.18 -25.84 -22.44
CA GLN A 347 -6.16 -26.80 -22.97
C GLN A 347 -7.53 -26.15 -23.10
N SER A 348 -7.90 -25.78 -24.35
CA SER A 348 -9.23 -25.60 -25.01
C SER A 348 -10.52 -25.28 -24.23
N MET A 349 -10.47 -24.96 -22.94
CA MET A 349 -11.53 -24.36 -22.18
C MET A 349 -11.27 -22.86 -22.13
N ASN A 350 -12.33 -22.06 -22.26
CA ASN A 350 -12.26 -20.62 -22.09
C ASN A 350 -11.55 -20.33 -20.76
N PHE A 351 -10.47 -19.55 -20.75
CA PHE A 351 -9.70 -19.21 -19.55
C PHE A 351 -10.62 -18.74 -18.40
N VAL A 352 -11.73 -18.05 -18.75
CA VAL A 352 -12.78 -17.66 -17.80
C VAL A 352 -13.49 -18.87 -17.17
N GLN A 353 -13.84 -19.89 -17.94
CA GLN A 353 -14.46 -21.13 -17.44
C GLN A 353 -13.49 -21.94 -16.59
N VAL A 354 -12.20 -21.97 -16.96
CA VAL A 354 -11.13 -22.59 -16.19
C VAL A 354 -11.00 -21.90 -14.83
N MET A 355 -10.94 -20.56 -14.82
CA MET A 355 -10.91 -19.75 -13.60
C MET A 355 -12.19 -19.86 -12.73
N GLN A 356 -13.36 -20.04 -13.36
CA GLN A 356 -14.63 -20.25 -12.67
C GLN A 356 -14.75 -21.66 -12.05
N SER A 357 -14.19 -22.68 -12.71
CA SER A 357 -14.23 -24.08 -12.26
C SER A 357 -13.41 -24.35 -10.98
N TRP A 358 -12.53 -23.42 -10.59
CA TRP A 358 -11.61 -23.60 -9.47
C TRP A 358 -12.19 -23.17 -8.11
N VAL A 359 -13.51 -23.06 -7.98
CA VAL A 359 -14.18 -22.69 -6.72
C VAL A 359 -15.21 -23.73 -6.30
N PRO A 360 -14.94 -24.54 -5.26
CA PRO A 360 -15.97 -24.87 -4.29
C PRO A 360 -16.33 -23.57 -3.57
N SER A 361 -17.62 -23.28 -3.42
CA SER A 361 -18.18 -22.14 -2.70
C SER A 361 -17.45 -21.87 -1.37
N VAL A 362 -16.51 -20.93 -1.36
CA VAL A 362 -15.89 -20.42 -0.13
C VAL A 362 -15.78 -18.90 -0.27
N PHE A 363 -16.92 -18.25 -0.03
CA PHE A 363 -16.99 -17.00 0.72
C PHE A 363 -17.73 -17.29 2.01
#